data_AF-A0A850H5Q4-F1
#
_entry.id   AF-A0A850H5Q4-F1
#
_cell.length_a   1.000
_cell.length_b   1.000
_cell.length_c   1.000
_cell.angle_alpha   90.00
_cell.angle_beta   90.00
_cell.angle_gamma   90.00
#
_symmetry.space_group_name_H-M   'P 1'
#
loop_
_entity.id
_entity.type
_entity.pdbx_description
1 polymer ?
#
loop_
_entity_poly.entity_id
_entity_poly.type
_entity_poly.pdbx_seq_one_letter_code
_entity_poly.pdbx_strand_id
1 'polypeptide(L)'
;MDDASSPPSAAKPPLPDNTRWTGAKAAAFLKLLARSGKVAASARAVGMSRQAAYRLRDRAPQFAALWKRAMAEAEAQRASARRTRKAVHPLLARTPQPPESDASAGQR
;
A
#
# COMPACT_ATOMS: atom_id res chain seq x y z
N MET A 1 -7.49 -66.47 -3.91
CA MET A 1 -6.44 -65.66 -4.55
C MET A 1 -7.12 -65.09 -5.78
N ASP A 2 -7.58 -63.85 -5.82
CA ASP A 2 -7.15 -62.67 -5.07
C ASP A 2 -8.32 -61.72 -4.81
N ASP A 3 -8.41 -61.30 -3.56
CA ASP A 3 -9.08 -60.10 -3.08
C ASP A 3 -8.25 -58.89 -3.51
N ALA A 4 -8.84 -57.97 -4.28
CA ALA A 4 -8.31 -56.61 -4.43
C ALA A 4 -9.43 -55.67 -4.88
N SER A 5 -10.29 -55.36 -3.92
CA SER A 5 -11.00 -54.11 -3.85
C SER A 5 -10.04 -52.91 -3.98
N SER A 6 -10.21 -52.09 -5.02
CA SER A 6 -10.12 -50.63 -4.84
C SER A 6 -10.66 -49.88 -6.06
N PRO A 7 -11.80 -49.19 -5.96
CA PRO A 7 -12.15 -48.15 -6.91
C PRO A 7 -11.14 -46.99 -6.79
N PRO A 8 -10.79 -46.28 -7.90
CA PRO A 8 -9.97 -45.08 -7.80
C PRO A 8 -10.72 -44.05 -6.96
N SER A 9 -10.21 -43.88 -5.74
CA SER A 9 -10.63 -42.94 -4.73
C SER A 9 -10.96 -41.58 -5.34
N ALA A 10 -12.22 -41.16 -5.16
CA ALA A 10 -12.76 -39.90 -5.63
C ALA A 10 -11.77 -38.75 -5.43
N ALA A 11 -11.37 -38.12 -6.53
CA ALA A 11 -10.52 -36.96 -6.54
C ALA A 11 -11.17 -35.86 -5.68
N LYS A 12 -10.54 -35.55 -4.55
CA LYS A 12 -10.90 -34.40 -3.72
C LYS A 12 -10.88 -33.16 -4.62
N PRO A 13 -11.91 -32.27 -4.60
CA PRO A 13 -11.85 -31.03 -5.35
C PRO A 13 -10.55 -30.30 -4.96
N PRO A 14 -9.79 -29.74 -5.93
CA PRO A 14 -8.55 -29.06 -5.61
C PRO A 14 -8.87 -27.94 -4.61
N LEU A 15 -8.31 -28.06 -3.41
CA LEU A 15 -8.33 -27.00 -2.41
C LEU A 15 -7.90 -25.70 -3.11
N PRO A 16 -8.53 -24.55 -2.80
CA PRO A 16 -8.19 -23.30 -3.46
C PRO A 16 -6.68 -23.08 -3.37
N ASP A 17 -6.03 -23.04 -4.54
CA ASP A 17 -4.60 -22.87 -4.70
C ASP A 17 -4.19 -21.48 -4.25
N ASN A 18 -4.10 -21.31 -2.93
CA ASN A 18 -3.75 -20.05 -2.27
C ASN A 18 -2.33 -19.59 -2.62
N THR A 19 -1.50 -20.51 -3.14
CA THR A 19 -0.15 -20.27 -3.65
C THR A 19 -0.14 -19.61 -5.04
N ARG A 20 -1.26 -19.63 -5.78
CA ARG A 20 -1.33 -19.11 -7.15
C ARG A 20 -1.63 -17.61 -7.16
N TRP A 21 -0.88 -16.87 -7.97
CA TRP A 21 -1.22 -15.49 -8.33
C TRP A 21 -2.47 -15.49 -9.20
N THR A 22 -3.58 -15.03 -8.61
CA THR A 22 -4.86 -14.82 -9.30
C THR A 22 -5.02 -13.35 -9.66
N GLY A 23 -5.91 -13.06 -10.63
CA GLY A 23 -6.23 -11.68 -11.01
C GLY A 23 -6.73 -10.84 -9.84
N ALA A 24 -7.52 -11.42 -8.93
CA ALA A 24 -8.00 -10.75 -7.73
C ALA A 24 -6.86 -10.34 -6.77
N LYS A 25 -5.90 -11.25 -6.52
CA LYS A 25 -4.72 -10.96 -5.70
C LYS A 25 -3.82 -9.91 -6.35
N ALA A 26 -3.65 -9.98 -7.67
CA ALA A 26 -2.89 -8.98 -8.43
C ALA A 26 -3.53 -7.58 -8.34
N ALA A 27 -4.86 -7.49 -8.51
CA ALA A 27 -5.59 -6.24 -8.38
C ALA A 27 -5.53 -5.67 -6.95
N ALA A 28 -5.73 -6.50 -5.93
CA ALA A 28 -5.61 -6.11 -4.52
C ALA A 28 -4.19 -5.62 -4.20
N PHE A 29 -3.16 -6.34 -4.68
CA PHE A 29 -1.76 -5.98 -4.52
C PHE A 29 -1.47 -4.60 -5.12
N LEU A 30 -1.96 -4.34 -6.34
CA LEU A 30 -1.77 -3.05 -7.02
C LEU A 30 -2.45 -1.90 -6.28
N LYS A 31 -3.68 -2.10 -5.77
CA LYS A 31 -4.37 -1.10 -4.92
C LYS A 31 -3.58 -0.75 -3.66
N LEU A 32 -3.07 -1.77 -2.96
CA LEU A 32 -2.25 -1.59 -1.77
C LEU A 32 -0.91 -0.92 -2.08
N LEU A 33 -0.32 -1.27 -3.22
CA LEU A 33 0.91 -0.67 -3.71
C LEU A 33 0.69 0.82 -4.05
N ALA A 34 -0.40 1.17 -4.72
CA ALA A 34 -0.72 2.56 -5.06
C ALA A 34 -0.94 3.43 -3.83
N ARG A 35 -1.57 2.87 -2.78
CA ARG A 35 -1.81 3.62 -1.54
C ARG A 35 -0.55 3.85 -0.71
N SER A 36 0.32 2.86 -0.62
CA SER A 36 1.41 2.85 0.37
C SER A 36 2.81 2.94 -0.23
N GLY A 37 3.00 2.51 -1.48
CA GLY A 37 4.29 2.35 -2.14
C GLY A 37 5.21 1.30 -1.51
N LYS A 38 4.68 0.36 -0.70
CA LYS A 38 5.48 -0.62 0.05
C LYS A 38 5.26 -2.04 -0.46
N VAL A 39 6.08 -2.46 -1.42
CA VAL A 39 5.99 -3.77 -2.09
C VAL A 39 5.89 -4.95 -1.11
N ALA A 40 6.76 -5.02 -0.10
CA ALA A 40 6.77 -6.13 0.86
C ALA A 40 5.50 -6.18 1.72
N ALA A 41 4.99 -5.02 2.14
CA ALA A 41 3.77 -4.93 2.93
C ALA A 41 2.53 -5.29 2.08
N SER A 42 2.44 -4.76 0.86
CA SER A 42 1.37 -5.09 -0.08
C SER A 42 1.34 -6.57 -0.43
N ALA A 43 2.51 -7.19 -0.62
CA ALA A 43 2.60 -8.63 -0.92
C ALA A 43 2.10 -9.46 0.27
N ARG A 44 2.57 -9.17 1.49
CA ARG A 44 2.12 -9.86 2.71
C ARG A 44 0.61 -9.72 2.92
N ALA A 45 0.04 -8.55 2.66
CA ALA A 45 -1.39 -8.29 2.82
C ALA A 45 -2.27 -9.11 1.85
N VAL A 46 -1.76 -9.50 0.68
CA VAL A 46 -2.48 -10.41 -0.25
C VAL A 46 -2.08 -11.88 -0.09
N GLY A 47 -1.32 -12.21 0.97
CA GLY A 47 -0.83 -13.57 1.24
C GLY A 47 0.26 -14.03 0.26
N MET A 48 1.01 -13.10 -0.35
CA MET A 48 2.06 -13.41 -1.33
C MET A 48 3.45 -12.97 -0.85
N SER A 49 4.46 -13.68 -1.32
CA SER A 49 5.85 -13.29 -1.11
C SER A 49 6.27 -12.19 -2.07
N ARG A 50 7.12 -11.27 -1.60
CA ARG A 50 7.74 -10.22 -2.43
C ARG A 50 8.40 -10.79 -3.70
N GLN A 51 9.12 -11.90 -3.55
CA GLN A 51 9.80 -12.56 -4.67
C GLN A 51 8.81 -13.04 -5.74
N ALA A 52 7.67 -13.60 -5.32
CA ALA A 52 6.62 -14.02 -6.24
C ALA A 52 5.99 -12.84 -6.99
N ALA A 53 5.89 -11.67 -6.35
CA ALA A 53 5.41 -10.44 -7.00
C ALA A 53 6.38 -9.97 -8.11
N TYR A 54 7.69 -10.04 -7.87
CA TYR A 54 8.68 -9.72 -8.91
C TYR A 54 8.67 -10.74 -10.06
N ARG A 55 8.54 -12.04 -9.76
CA ARG A 55 8.39 -13.08 -10.80
C ARG A 55 7.12 -12.88 -11.62
N LEU A 56 6.01 -12.46 -11.01
CA LEU A 56 4.79 -12.08 -11.73
C LEU A 56 5.03 -10.87 -12.63
N ARG A 57 5.76 -9.86 -12.16
CA ARG A 57 6.11 -8.67 -12.93
C ARG A 57 6.93 -9.00 -14.18
N ASP A 58 7.86 -9.93 -14.05
CA ASP A 58 8.73 -10.34 -15.15
C ASP A 58 7.95 -11.05 -16.26
N ARG A 59 7.07 -12.00 -15.89
CA ARG A 59 6.28 -12.78 -16.85
C ARG A 59 5.05 -12.08 -17.43
N ALA A 60 4.57 -11.00 -16.80
CA ALA A 60 3.31 -10.34 -17.17
C ALA A 60 3.52 -8.84 -17.44
N PRO A 61 3.73 -8.43 -18.71
CA PRO A 61 4.05 -7.04 -19.06
C PRO A 61 2.92 -6.07 -18.70
N GLN A 62 1.66 -6.49 -18.83
CA GLN A 62 0.50 -5.69 -18.39
C GLN A 62 0.53 -5.40 -16.89
N PHE A 63 0.88 -6.40 -16.08
CA PHE A 63 1.03 -6.22 -14.63
C PHE A 63 2.21 -5.29 -14.30
N ALA A 64 3.31 -5.37 -15.05
CA ALA A 64 4.43 -4.46 -14.91
C ALA A 64 4.05 -3.00 -15.23
N ALA A 65 3.23 -2.77 -16.25
CA ALA A 65 2.71 -1.43 -16.58
C ALA A 65 1.82 -0.88 -15.45
N LEU A 66 0.89 -1.69 -14.94
CA LEU A 66 0.05 -1.32 -13.80
C LEU A 66 0.86 -1.08 -12.53
N TRP A 67 1.92 -1.85 -12.30
CA TRP A 67 2.84 -1.66 -11.19
C TRP A 67 3.52 -0.29 -11.24
N LYS A 68 4.03 0.10 -12.42
CA LYS A 68 4.66 1.42 -12.60
C LYS A 68 3.67 2.55 -12.30
N ARG A 69 2.43 2.44 -12.79
CA ARG A 69 1.34 3.39 -12.49
C ARG A 69 1.06 3.48 -10.98
N ALA A 70 0.94 2.33 -10.30
CA ALA A 70 0.73 2.28 -8.86
C ALA A 70 1.88 2.95 -8.08
N MET A 71 3.14 2.73 -8.49
CA MET A 71 4.29 3.38 -7.86
C MET A 71 4.28 4.90 -8.05
N ALA A 72 3.88 5.40 -9.22
CA ALA A 72 3.75 6.83 -9.48
C ALA A 72 2.64 7.46 -8.60
N GLU A 73 1.49 6.78 -8.48
CA GLU A 73 0.39 7.22 -7.62
C GLU A 73 0.81 7.26 -6.14
N ALA A 74 1.54 6.25 -5.67
CA ALA A 74 2.07 6.22 -4.31
C ALA A 74 3.02 7.39 -4.02
N GLU A 75 3.86 7.77 -4.99
CA GLU A 75 4.75 8.91 -4.84
C GLU A 75 3.96 10.23 -4.80
N ALA A 76 2.99 10.40 -5.70
CA ALA A 76 2.09 11.56 -5.69
C ALA A 76 1.35 11.67 -4.35
N GLN A 77 0.82 10.55 -3.84
CA GLN A 77 0.11 10.51 -2.55
C GLN A 77 1.02 10.87 -1.38
N ARG A 78 2.27 10.40 -1.37
CA ARG A 78 3.27 10.78 -0.37
C ARG A 78 3.66 12.24 -0.47
N ALA A 79 3.82 12.78 -1.67
CA ALA A 79 4.08 14.20 -1.87
C ALA A 79 2.95 15.05 -1.28
N SER A 80 1.69 14.69 -1.55
CA SER A 80 0.51 15.36 -0.97
C SER A 80 0.42 15.20 0.54
N ALA A 81 0.71 14.02 1.09
CA ALA A 81 0.74 13.79 2.54
C ALA A 81 1.85 14.58 3.25
N ARG A 82 3.01 14.76 2.60
CA ARG A 82 4.10 15.61 3.11
C ARG A 82 3.68 17.08 3.15
N ARG A 83 3.00 17.55 2.10
CA ARG A 83 2.49 18.94 2.03
C ARG A 83 1.51 19.25 3.16
N THR A 84 0.55 18.34 3.40
CA THR A 84 -0.43 18.49 4.49
C THR A 84 0.21 18.43 5.88
N ARG A 85 1.17 17.55 6.11
CA ARG A 85 1.91 17.50 7.40
C ARG A 85 2.81 18.72 7.63
N LYS A 86 3.34 19.32 6.57
CA LYS A 86 4.19 20.52 6.67
C LYS A 86 3.37 21.80 6.84
N ALA A 87 2.07 21.77 6.56
CA ALA A 87 1.15 22.81 7.01
C ALA A 87 1.01 22.69 8.54
N VAL A 88 1.99 23.23 9.25
CA VAL A 88 1.90 23.49 10.69
C VAL A 88 0.60 24.27 10.89
N HIS A 89 -0.27 23.80 11.78
CA HIS A 89 -1.57 24.39 12.00
C HIS A 89 -1.43 25.90 12.29
N PRO A 90 -2.22 26.79 11.68
CA PRO A 90 -2.05 28.24 11.85
C PRO A 90 -2.15 28.69 13.31
N LEU A 91 -2.80 27.91 14.19
CA LEU A 91 -2.85 28.20 15.64
C LEU A 91 -1.57 27.81 16.41
N LEU A 92 -0.70 26.98 15.82
CA LEU A 92 0.60 26.60 16.40
C LEU A 92 1.74 27.46 15.86
N ALA A 93 1.50 28.24 14.80
CA ALA A 93 2.41 29.31 14.40
C ALA A 93 2.31 30.40 15.48
N ARG A 94 3.36 30.55 16.29
CA ARG A 94 3.43 31.63 17.27
C ARG A 94 3.33 32.96 16.52
N THR A 95 2.18 33.60 16.59
CA THR A 95 1.99 34.97 16.15
C THR A 95 2.99 35.83 16.92
N PRO A 96 3.86 36.62 16.27
CA PRO A 96 4.59 37.64 16.98
C PRO A 96 3.53 38.63 17.50
N GLN A 97 3.36 38.69 18.81
CA GLN A 97 2.52 39.71 19.42
C GLN A 97 3.13 41.07 19.08
N PRO A 98 2.38 42.01 18.48
CA PRO A 98 2.87 43.37 18.33
C PRO A 98 3.19 43.91 19.73
N PRO A 99 4.28 44.67 19.90
CA PRO A 99 4.60 45.26 21.20
C PRO A 99 3.43 46.14 21.61
N GLU A 100 2.80 45.70 22.70
CA GLU A 100 1.71 46.38 23.35
C GLU A 100 2.27 47.75 23.69
N SER A 101 1.78 48.77 22.97
CA SER A 101 2.09 50.15 23.27
C SER A 101 1.50 50.41 24.65
N ASP A 102 2.36 50.35 25.66
CA ASP A 102 2.14 50.97 26.95
C ASP A 102 2.09 52.49 26.72
N ALA A 103 0.95 52.91 26.18
CA ALA A 103 0.40 54.20 26.49
C ALA A 103 -0.11 54.08 27.93
N SER A 104 0.67 54.54 28.91
CA SER A 104 0.26 55.57 29.87
C SER A 104 0.99 55.45 31.21
N ALA A 105 2.01 56.27 31.42
CA ALA A 105 2.28 56.88 32.73
C ALA A 105 3.12 58.13 32.52
N GLY A 106 2.50 59.29 32.71
CA GLY A 106 3.12 60.60 32.52
C GLY A 106 4.30 60.84 33.45
N GLN A 107 5.23 61.67 32.98
CA GLN A 107 6.08 62.48 33.82
C GLN A 107 6.00 63.91 33.29
N ARG A 108 5.39 64.77 34.11
CA ARG A 108 5.47 66.23 34.01
C ARG A 108 6.64 66.69 34.87
#